data_AF-A0A3P9ITV1-F1
#
_entry.id   AF-A0A3P9ITV1-F1
#
_cell.length_a   1.000
_cell.length_b   1.000
_cell.length_c   1.000
_cell.angle_alpha   90.00
_cell.angle_beta   90.00
_cell.angle_gamma   90.00
#
_symmetry.space_group_name_H-M   'P 1'
#
loop_
_entity.id
_entity.type
_entity.pdbx_description
1 polymer ?
#
loop_
_entity_poly.entity_id
_entity_poly.type
_entity_poly.pdbx_seq_one_letter_code
_entity_poly.pdbx_strand_id
1 'polypeptide(L)' 'QKHTMKLRAERMYFVERFLGEGTFGKVAKCTNLSTNEEVAIKIIKNGFNKTNLMQAPIPTSKI' A
#
# COMPACT_ATOMS: atom_id res chain seq x y z
N GLN A 1 14.27 0.50 -9.06
CA GLN A 1 13.20 -0.43 -9.51
C GLN A 1 11.88 0.10 -8.98
N LYS A 2 10.97 0.53 -9.86
CA LYS A 2 9.66 1.10 -9.50
C LYS A 2 8.70 -0.02 -9.14
N HIS A 3 8.13 -0.03 -7.92
CA HIS A 3 7.17 -1.03 -7.49
C HIS A 3 5.74 -0.47 -7.56
N THR A 4 4.90 -1.06 -8.40
CA THR A 4 3.47 -0.74 -8.50
C THR A 4 2.64 -1.84 -7.85
N MET A 5 1.56 -1.45 -7.18
CA MET A 5 0.66 -2.38 -6.48
C MET A 5 -0.76 -2.13 -6.96
N LYS A 6 -1.48 -3.21 -7.30
CA LYS A 6 -2.91 -3.17 -7.68
C LYS A 6 -3.76 -3.65 -6.50
N LEU A 7 -4.68 -2.81 -6.03
CA LEU A 7 -5.68 -3.19 -5.04
C LEU A 7 -6.87 -3.90 -5.72
N ARG A 8 -7.65 -4.66 -4.93
CA ARG A 8 -8.87 -5.37 -5.40
C ARG A 8 -9.90 -4.47 -6.11
N ALA A 9 -9.82 -3.15 -5.94
CA ALA A 9 -10.69 -2.16 -6.57
C ALA A 9 -10.08 -1.50 -7.82
N GLU A 10 -9.19 -2.19 -8.55
CA GLU A 10 -8.51 -1.72 -9.77
C GLU A 10 -7.65 -0.44 -9.64
N ARG A 11 -7.50 0.10 -8.43
CA ARG A 11 -6.67 1.28 -8.19
C ARG A 11 -5.20 0.90 -8.22
N MET A 12 -4.43 1.64 -9.00
CA MET A 12 -2.98 1.52 -9.09
C MET A 12 -2.31 2.48 -8.11
N TYR A 13 -1.39 1.95 -7.33
CA TYR A 13 -0.59 2.73 -6.39
C TYR A 13 0.88 2.60 -6.74
N PHE A 14 1.57 3.72 -6.71
CA PHE A 14 3.02 3.76 -6.80
C PHE A 14 3.61 3.74 -5.39
N VAL A 15 4.46 2.77 -5.08
CA VAL A 15 5.15 2.70 -3.79
C VAL A 15 6.38 3.62 -3.83
N GLU A 16 6.38 4.66 -3.00
CA GLU A 16 7.51 5.58 -2.88
C GLU A 16 8.58 5.01 -1.95
N ARG A 17 8.19 4.66 -0.72
CA ARG A 17 9.09 4.10 0.30
C ARG A 17 8.32 3.32 1.35
N PHE A 18 9.01 2.42 2.05
CA PHE A 18 8.47 1.76 3.23
C PHE A 18 8.62 2.67 4.46
N LEU A 19 7.54 2.82 5.22
CA LEU A 19 7.49 3.62 6.45
C LEU A 19 7.82 2.79 7.69
N GLY A 20 7.51 1.49 7.68
CA GLY A 20 7.78 0.60 8.80
C GLY A 20 7.34 -0.84 8.54
N GLU A 21 7.82 -1.74 9.38
CA GLU A 21 7.48 -3.16 9.37
C GLU A 21 7.18 -3.62 10.80
N GLY A 22 6.14 -4.43 10.94
CA GLY A 22 5.80 -5.05 12.21
C GLY A 22 5.16 -6.42 12.00
N THR A 23 4.71 -7.04 13.09
CA THR A 23 4.14 -8.40 13.10
C THR A 23 3.02 -8.60 12.08
N PHE A 24 2.23 -7.55 11.85
CA PHE A 24 1.05 -7.60 10.96
C PHE A 24 1.36 -7.22 9.50
N GLY A 25 2.62 -6.97 9.15
CA GLY A 25 3.05 -6.63 7.80
C GLY A 25 3.81 -5.31 7.69
N LYS A 26 3.94 -4.82 6.45
CA LYS A 26 4.69 -3.59 6.13
C LYS A 26 3.74 -2.43 5.91
N VAL A 27 4.19 -1.21 6.19
CA VAL A 27 3.49 0.02 5.82
C VAL A 27 4.33 0.73 4.78
N ALA A 28 3.71 1.14 3.68
CA ALA A 28 4.36 1.88 2.60
C ALA A 28 3.67 3.22 2.38
N LYS A 29 4.47 4.24 2.11
CA LYS A 29 4.03 5.51 1.55
C LYS A 29 3.84 5.31 0.05
N CYS A 30 2.66 5.64 -0.42
CA CYS A 30 2.26 5.43 -1.80
C CYS A 30 1.59 6.66 -2.38
N THR A 31 1.71 6.83 -3.69
CA THR A 31 0.89 7.77 -4.46
C THR A 31 -0.25 6.99 -5.10
N ASN A 32 -1.49 7.42 -4.88
CA ASN A 32 -2.63 6.93 -5.65
C ASN A 32 -2.57 7.49 -7.06
N LEU A 33 -2.35 6.65 -8.07
CA LEU A 33 -2.20 7.13 -9.45
C LEU A 33 -3.51 7.64 -10.06
N SER A 34 -4.66 7.33 -9.46
CA SER A 34 -5.95 7.85 -9.95
C SER A 34 -6.29 9.24 -9.41
N THR A 35 -5.85 9.57 -8.19
CA THR A 35 -6.17 10.87 -7.54
C THR A 35 -4.93 11.75 -7.34
N ASN A 36 -3.73 11.23 -7.60
CA ASN A 36 -2.44 11.82 -7.22
C ASN A 36 -2.29 12.12 -5.73
N GLU A 37 -3.11 11.50 -4.88
CA GLU A 37 -3.04 11.70 -3.44
C GLU A 37 -1.98 10.79 -2.80
N GLU A 38 -1.34 11.33 -1.78
CA GLU A 38 -0.39 10.60 -0.96
C GLU A 38 -1.10 9.85 0.17
N VAL A 39 -0.86 8.55 0.24
CA VAL A 39 -1.52 7.65 1.20
C VAL A 39 -0.51 6.67 1.80
N ALA A 40 -0.76 6.22 3.03
CA ALA A 40 -0.12 5.04 3.57
C ALA A 40 -0.96 3.80 3.33
N ILE A 41 -0.30 2.72 2.92
CA ILE A 41 -0.93 1.42 2.68
C ILE A 41 -0.24 0.36 3.54
N LYS A 42 -1.05 -0.39 4.30
CA LYS A 42 -0.58 -1.55 5.06
C LYS A 42 -0.67 -2.82 4.21
N ILE A 43 0.47 -3.46 4.02
CA ILE A 43 0.71 -4.66 3.22
C ILE A 43 0.68 -5.86 4.16
N ILE A 44 -0.40 -6.64 4.15
CA ILE A 44 -0.50 -7.90 4.90
C ILE A 44 -0.05 -9.06 4.00
N LYS A 45 0.86 -9.89 4.51
CA LYS A 45 1.13 -11.22 3.95
C LYS A 45 0.05 -12.19 4.44
N ASN A 46 -0.89 -12.58 3.58
CA ASN A 46 -1.70 -13.76 3.85
C ASN A 46 -1.03 -14.97 3.20
N GLY A 47 -0.63 -15.97 4.01
CA GLY A 47 0.07 -17.17 3.55
C GLY A 47 -0.72 -18.09 2.60
N PHE A 48 -1.99 -17.79 2.31
CA PHE A 48 -2.88 -18.66 1.55
C PHE A 48 -3.16 -18.25 0.10
N ASN A 49 -2.71 -17.07 -0.34
CA ASN A 49 -2.81 -16.66 -1.74
C ASN A 49 -1.64 -15.73 -2.07
N LYS A 50 -0.99 -15.92 -3.22
CA LYS A 50 0.14 -15.10 -3.74
C LYS A 50 -0.19 -13.59 -3.94
N THR A 51 -1.35 -13.13 -3.48
CA THR A 51 -1.80 -11.75 -3.54
C THR A 51 -1.59 -11.08 -2.19
N ASN A 52 -0.66 -10.12 -2.11
CA ASN A 52 -0.53 -9.23 -0.96
C ASN A 52 -1.89 -8.55 -0.72
N LEU A 53 -2.43 -8.69 0.49
CA LEU A 53 -3.66 -8.00 0.87
C LEU A 53 -3.28 -6.60 1.34
N MET A 54 -3.77 -5.60 0.62
CA MET A 54 -3.59 -4.21 0.98
C MET A 54 -4.80 -3.78 1.82
N GLN A 55 -4.57 -3.26 3.02
CA GLN A 55 -5.60 -2.58 3.81
C GLN A 55 -5.85 -1.16 3.29
N ALA A 56 -6.99 -0.58 3.69
CA ALA A 56 -7.49 0.69 3.18
C ALA A 56 -6.42 1.81 3.21
N PRO A 57 -6.35 2.65 2.16
CA PRO A 57 -5.44 3.79 2.13
C PRO A 57 -5.81 4.80 3.22
N ILE A 58 -4.82 5.21 4.01
CA ILE A 58 -4.96 6.28 5.01
C ILE A 58 -4.25 7.52 4.45
N PRO A 59 -4.90 8.69 4.36
CA PRO A 59 -4.22 9.92 3.98
C PRO A 59 -3.04 10.19 4.91
N THR A 60 -1.87 10.53 4.38
CA THR A 60 -0.69 10.74 5.22
C THR A 60 -0.82 11.94 6.17
N SER A 61 -1.71 12.88 5.87
CA SER A 61 -2.09 13.98 6.78
C SER A 61 -2.87 13.54 8.04
N LYS A 62 -3.29 12.27 8.11
CA LYS A 62 -4.08 11.70 9.22
C LYS A 62 -3.29 10.69 10.07
N ILE A 63 -2.00 10.50 9.78
CA ILE A 63 -1.07 9.61 10.49
C ILE A 63 -0.28 10.44 11.48
#